data_AF-A0A9W8GQD8-F1
#
_entry.id   AF-A0A9W8GQD8-F1
#
_cell.length_a   1.000
_cell.length_b   1.000
_cell.length_c   1.000
_cell.angle_alpha   90.00
_cell.angle_beta   90.00
_cell.angle_gamma   90.00
#
_symmetry.space_group_name_H-M   'P 1'
#
loop_
_entity.id
_entity.type
_entity.pdbx_description
1 polymer ?
#
loop_
_entity_poly.entity_id
_entity_poly.type
_entity_poly.pdbx_seq_one_letter_code
_entity_poly.pdbx_strand_id
1 'polypeptide(L)'
;MGANNSPRIGEFVVVDDGVVGEQDTLTNFFVQTDDQGKMRAECIVQGLCELNPDVRGSAVTRSPAELLASSDPADIQLVASATL
;
A
#
# COMPACT_ATOMS: atom_id res chain seq x y z
N MET A 1 5.68 -23.12 -23.18
CA MET A 1 6.52 -22.52 -22.13
C MET A 1 6.66 -21.04 -22.46
N GLY A 2 5.59 -20.27 -22.22
CA GLY A 2 5.58 -18.83 -22.48
C GLY A 2 6.07 -18.13 -21.22
N ALA A 3 7.07 -17.25 -21.35
CA ALA A 3 7.53 -16.44 -20.24
C ALA A 3 6.37 -15.53 -19.78
N ASN A 4 5.80 -15.85 -18.62
CA ASN A 4 4.85 -14.98 -17.92
C ASN A 4 5.64 -13.77 -17.44
N ASN A 5 5.65 -12.71 -18.25
CA ASN A 5 6.37 -11.48 -17.97
C ASN A 5 5.44 -10.48 -17.26
N SER A 6 4.81 -10.91 -16.16
CA SER A 6 4.09 -10.01 -15.25
C SER A 6 5.08 -8.98 -14.67
N PRO A 7 4.67 -7.71 -14.44
CA PRO A 7 5.56 -6.67 -13.94
C PRO A 7 6.22 -7.10 -12.61
N ARG A 8 7.56 -7.07 -12.59
CA ARG A 8 8.44 -7.46 -11.46
C ARG A 8 8.37 -6.45 -10.32
N ILE A 9 7.27 -6.41 -9.58
CA ILE A 9 7.27 -5.80 -8.24
C ILE A 9 7.13 -6.97 -7.27
N GLY A 10 8.18 -7.27 -6.51
CA GLY A 10 8.14 -8.32 -5.48
C GLY A 10 7.59 -7.82 -4.14
N GLU A 11 7.78 -6.54 -3.85
CA GLU A 11 7.34 -5.91 -2.61
C GLU A 11 6.93 -4.45 -2.82
N PHE A 12 5.93 -3.99 -2.07
CA PHE A 12 5.49 -2.60 -2.07
C PHE A 12 5.07 -2.15 -0.67
N VAL A 13 5.07 -0.83 -0.48
CA VAL A 13 4.57 -0.18 0.74
C VAL A 13 3.60 0.93 0.33
N VAL A 14 2.43 0.99 0.97
CA VAL A 14 1.48 2.11 0.84
C VAL A 14 1.57 2.98 2.08
N VAL A 15 1.84 4.28 1.89
CA VAL A 15 1.92 5.28 2.98
C VAL A 15 0.76 6.27 2.81
N ASP A 16 -0.23 6.19 3.70
CA ASP A 16 -1.44 7.01 3.67
C ASP A 16 -2.07 7.04 5.08
N ASP A 17 -2.30 8.22 5.63
CA ASP A 17 -2.95 8.46 6.93
C ASP A 17 -4.47 8.63 6.86
N GLY A 18 -5.03 8.62 5.66
CA GLY A 18 -6.47 8.73 5.45
C GLY A 18 -7.23 7.48 5.86
N VAL A 19 -8.48 7.71 6.28
CA VAL A 19 -9.50 6.66 6.35
C VAL A 19 -10.31 6.64 5.07
N VAL A 20 -10.89 5.49 4.73
CA VAL A 20 -11.77 5.33 3.58
C VAL A 20 -13.01 6.21 3.75
N GLY A 21 -13.18 7.15 2.83
CA GLY A 21 -14.40 7.94 2.65
C GLY A 21 -15.26 7.45 1.50
N GLU A 22 -16.45 8.03 1.37
CA GLU A 22 -17.40 7.70 0.29
C GLU A 22 -16.75 7.85 -1.10
N GLN A 23 -15.98 8.91 -1.31
CA GLN A 23 -15.31 9.15 -2.60
C GLN A 23 -14.30 8.04 -2.95
N ASP A 24 -13.62 7.45 -1.98
CA ASP A 24 -12.69 6.35 -2.22
C ASP A 24 -13.43 5.13 -2.75
N THR A 25 -14.63 4.83 -2.22
CA THR A 25 -15.47 3.71 -2.68
C THR A 25 -16.00 3.87 -4.11
N LEU A 26 -16.00 5.11 -4.63
CA LEU A 26 -16.44 5.42 -6.00
C LEU A 26 -15.29 5.46 -7.00
N THR A 27 -14.05 5.69 -6.52
CA THR A 27 -12.90 6.00 -7.37
C THR A 27 -11.75 5.02 -7.25
N ASN A 28 -11.73 4.19 -6.21
CA ASN A 28 -10.70 3.20 -5.96
C ASN A 28 -11.27 1.77 -6.06
N PHE A 29 -10.74 0.99 -6.99
CA PHE A 29 -11.18 -0.39 -7.25
C PHE A 29 -10.95 -1.34 -6.06
N PHE A 30 -9.94 -1.06 -5.23
CA PHE A 30 -9.52 -1.94 -4.13
C PHE A 30 -10.26 -1.69 -2.81
N VAL A 31 -11.22 -0.76 -2.79
CA VAL A 31 -11.88 -0.31 -1.58
C VAL A 31 -13.38 -0.44 -1.74
N GLN A 32 -14.06 -1.06 -0.78
CA GLN A 32 -15.51 -1.30 -0.81
C GLN A 32 -16.27 -0.42 0.18
N THR A 33 -17.60 -0.37 0.06
CA THR A 33 -18.45 0.37 1.01
C THR A 33 -18.27 -0.12 2.45
N ASP A 34 -18.03 -1.42 2.65
CA ASP A 34 -17.78 -2.03 3.97
C ASP A 34 -16.42 -1.64 4.56
N ASP A 35 -15.57 -0.95 3.80
CA ASP A 35 -14.28 -0.43 4.26
C ASP A 35 -14.35 1.00 4.79
N GLN A 36 -15.50 1.68 4.66
CA GLN A 36 -15.64 3.05 5.14
C GLN A 36 -15.25 3.19 6.61
N GLY A 37 -14.40 4.18 6.88
CA GLY A 37 -13.84 4.43 8.22
C GLY A 37 -12.63 3.58 8.60
N LYS A 38 -12.25 2.57 7.80
CA LYS A 38 -10.97 1.84 7.98
C LYS A 38 -9.80 2.62 7.38
N MET A 39 -8.57 2.23 7.74
CA MET A 39 -7.37 2.86 7.18
C MET A 39 -7.26 2.55 5.68
N ARG A 40 -7.18 3.59 4.86
CA ARG A 40 -7.17 3.43 3.39
C ARG A 40 -5.94 2.67 2.90
N ALA A 41 -4.78 2.89 3.52
CA ALA A 41 -3.55 2.17 3.19
C ALA A 41 -3.71 0.64 3.34
N GLU A 42 -4.38 0.19 4.41
CA GLU A 42 -4.56 -1.23 4.71
C GLU A 42 -5.49 -1.89 3.70
N CYS A 43 -6.63 -1.26 3.39
CA CYS A 43 -7.58 -1.75 2.38
C CYS A 43 -6.92 -1.91 1.00
N ILE A 44 -6.12 -0.91 0.59
CA ILE A 44 -5.40 -0.96 -0.69
C ILE A 44 -4.35 -2.08 -0.70
N VAL A 45 -3.57 -2.23 0.37
CA VAL A 45 -2.57 -3.30 0.48
C VAL A 45 -3.23 -4.67 0.38
N GLN A 46 -4.35 -4.87 1.08
CA GLN A 46 -5.11 -6.10 1.02
C GLN A 46 -5.55 -6.42 -0.42
N GLY A 47 -6.21 -5.46 -1.09
CA GLY A 47 -6.68 -5.66 -2.47
C GLY A 47 -5.57 -5.92 -3.49
N LEU A 48 -4.41 -5.27 -3.34
CA LEU A 48 -3.25 -5.49 -4.21
C LEU A 48 -2.62 -6.88 -4.01
N CYS A 49 -2.51 -7.34 -2.76
CA CYS A 49 -2.01 -8.68 -2.44
C CYS A 49 -2.99 -9.79 -2.89
N GLU A 50 -4.30 -9.55 -2.82
CA GLU A 50 -5.31 -10.48 -3.36
C GLU A 50 -5.22 -10.59 -4.90
N LEU A 51 -4.93 -9.48 -5.60
CA LEU A 51 -4.79 -9.46 -7.05
C LEU A 51 -3.55 -10.21 -7.54
N ASN A 52 -2.45 -10.17 -6.77
CA ASN A 52 -1.20 -10.85 -7.12
C ASN A 52 -0.56 -11.52 -5.89
N PRO A 53 -0.80 -12.82 -5.67
CA PRO A 53 -0.25 -13.55 -4.53
C PRO A 53 1.29 -13.58 -4.46
N ASP A 54 1.98 -13.28 -5.56
CA ASP A 54 3.44 -13.23 -5.62
C ASP A 54 4.02 -11.93 -5.07
N VAL A 55 3.19 -10.91 -4.75
CA VAL A 55 3.64 -9.65 -4.16
C VAL A 55 3.43 -9.60 -2.65
N ARG A 56 4.41 -9.02 -1.95
CA ARG A 56 4.30 -8.69 -0.53
C ARG A 56 3.99 -7.21 -0.37
N GLY A 57 3.01 -6.88 0.46
CA GLY A 57 2.57 -5.52 0.70
C GLY A 57 2.62 -5.17 2.19
N SER A 58 2.97 -3.93 2.51
CA SER A 58 2.86 -3.36 3.86
C SER A 58 2.15 -2.02 3.82
N ALA A 59 1.38 -1.72 4.87
CA ALA A 59 0.69 -0.44 5.05
C ALA A 59 1.38 0.39 6.14
N VAL A 60 1.54 1.70 5.90
CA VAL A 60 1.93 2.68 6.91
C VAL A 60 0.85 3.74 7.01
N THR A 61 0.19 3.77 8.14
CA THR A 61 -0.98 4.60 8.43
C THR A 61 -0.59 5.94 9.05
N ARG A 62 0.48 6.55 8.51
CA ARG A 62 1.02 7.86 8.90
C ARG A 62 1.14 8.73 7.68
N SER A 63 1.14 10.05 7.88
CA SER A 63 1.23 10.95 6.74
C SER A 63 2.61 10.80 6.08
N PRO A 64 2.70 10.91 4.75
CA PRO A 64 4.00 10.92 4.07
C PRO A 64 4.94 12.00 4.61
N ALA A 65 4.39 13.17 4.99
CA ALA A 65 5.16 14.26 5.56
C ALA A 65 5.78 13.91 6.92
N GLU A 66 5.02 13.26 7.80
CA GLU A 66 5.53 12.78 9.10
C GLU A 66 6.62 11.73 8.92
N LEU A 67 6.42 10.78 7.99
CA LEU A 67 7.40 9.75 7.71
C LEU A 67 8.73 10.35 7.22
N LEU A 68 8.67 11.34 6.33
CA LEU A 68 9.85 12.03 5.79
C LEU A 68 10.57 12.91 6.83
N ALA A 69 9.83 13.44 7.82
CA ALA A 69 10.40 14.23 8.91
C ALA A 69 10.95 13.37 10.06
N SER A 70 10.71 12.05 10.04
CA SER A 70 11.11 11.14 11.10
C SER A 70 12.63 11.02 11.19
N SER A 71 13.13 10.98 12.42
CA SER A 71 14.53 10.64 12.73
C SER A 71 14.69 9.19 13.18
N ASP A 72 13.60 8.40 13.18
CA ASP A 72 13.64 6.98 13.50
C ASP A 72 14.33 6.20 12.37
N PRO A 73 15.45 5.48 12.65
CA PRO A 73 16.12 4.67 11.64
C PRO A 73 15.21 3.66 10.93
N ALA A 74 14.17 3.14 11.59
CA ALA A 74 13.22 2.20 11.00
C ALA A 74 12.41 2.84 9.85
N ASP A 75 12.06 4.12 9.97
CA ASP A 75 11.29 4.86 8.97
C ASP A 75 12.13 5.20 7.73
N ILE A 76 13.43 5.46 7.95
CA ILE A 76 14.39 5.74 6.88
C ILE A 76 14.63 4.49 6.01
N GLN A 77 14.61 3.30 6.61
CA GLN A 77 14.81 2.02 5.90
C GLN A 77 13.59 1.53 5.10
N LEU A 78 12.38 2.00 5.45
CA LEU A 78 11.14 1.67 4.76
C LEU A 78 11.16 2.09 3.28
N VAL A 79 11.86 3.19 2.96
CA VAL A 79 11.97 3.73 1.59
C VAL A 79 13.12 3.07 0.79
N ALA A 80 14.05 2.41 1.47
CA ALA A 80 15.29 1.89 0.87
C ALA A 80 15.21 0.40 0.45
N SER A 81 14.17 -0.33 0.87
CA SER A 81 14.09 -1.79 0.70
C SER A 81 13.47 -2.24 -0.63
N ALA A 82 12.92 -1.32 -1.43
CA ALA A 82 12.48 -1.59 -2.80
C ALA A 82 13.68 -1.63 -3.77
N THR A 83 14.60 -2.58 -3.57
CA THR A 83 15.72 -2.81 -4.50
C THR A 83 15.35 -3.95 -5.46
N LEU A 84 15.49 -3.68 -6.76
CA LEU A 84 15.29 -4.59 -7.91
C LEU A 84 16.11 -5.90 -7.82
#